data_AF-A0A7G8DLH2-F1
#
_entry.id   AF-A0A7G8DLH2-F1
#
_cell.length_a   1.000
_cell.length_b   1.000
_cell.length_c   1.000
_cell.angle_alpha   90.00
_cell.angle_beta   90.00
_cell.angle_gamma   90.00
#
_symmetry.space_group_name_H-M   'P 1'
#
loop_
_entity.id
_entity.type
_entity.pdbx_description
1 polymer ?
#
loop_
_entity_poly.entity_id
_entity_poly.type
_entity_poly.pdbx_seq_one_letter_code
_entity_poly.pdbx_strand_id
1 'polypeptide(L)' 'MSAAQVKNLQRRLENLAREAETELDRACGHDLWRSVGFDAFDSLADSDRRASANYYYGQWSTVRELQEALG' A
#
# COMPACT_ATOMS: atom_id res chain seq x y z
N MET A 1 -15.98 4.45 -18.86
CA MET A 1 -14.59 4.21 -19.33
C MET A 1 -14.60 3.06 -20.32
N SER A 2 -13.72 3.07 -21.32
CA SER A 2 -13.53 1.94 -22.22
C SER A 2 -12.83 0.78 -21.49
N ALA A 3 -13.00 -0.45 -21.99
CA ALA A 3 -12.31 -1.63 -21.44
C ALA A 3 -10.78 -1.46 -21.43
N ALA A 4 -10.21 -0.78 -22.44
CA ALA A 4 -8.79 -0.47 -22.49
C ALA A 4 -8.36 0.52 -21.38
N GLN A 5 -9.19 1.51 -21.04
CA GLN A 5 -8.92 2.45 -19.96
C GLN A 5 -8.93 1.74 -18.59
N VAL A 6 -9.90 0.85 -18.35
CA VAL A 6 -9.98 0.07 -17.10
C VAL A 6 -8.74 -0.82 -16.94
N LYS A 7 -8.37 -1.58 -17.98
CA LYS A 7 -7.18 -2.43 -17.95
C LYS A 7 -5.89 -1.64 -17.70
N ASN A 8 -5.78 -0.45 -18.31
CA ASN A 8 -4.62 0.42 -18.09
C ASN A 8 -4.59 0.97 -16.66
N LEU A 9 -5.75 1.31 -16.09
CA LEU A 9 -5.87 1.74 -14.71
C LEU A 9 -5.50 0.61 -13.73
N GLN A 10 -6.06 -0.59 -13.90
CA GLN A 10 -5.71 -1.77 -13.08
C GLN A 10 -4.20 -2.03 -13.05
N ARG A 11 -3.52 -1.97 -14.21
CA ARG A 11 -2.06 -2.13 -14.27
C ARG A 11 -1.29 -1.03 -13.49
N ARG A 12 -1.77 0.21 -13.52
CA ARG A 12 -1.14 1.30 -12.75
C ARG A 12 -1.37 1.14 -11.26
N LEU A 13 -2.57 0.71 -10.87
CA LEU A 13 -2.90 0.38 -9.48
C LEU A 13 -2.01 -0.76 -8.98
N GLU A 14 -1.82 -1.83 -9.75
CA GLU A 14 -0.89 -2.93 -9.42
C GLU A 14 0.56 -2.48 -9.25
N ASN A 15 1.01 -1.48 -10.03
CA ASN A 15 2.35 -0.92 -9.85
C ASN A 15 2.44 -0.15 -8.53
N LEU A 16 1.45 0.70 -8.23
CA LEU A 16 1.40 1.47 -6.98
C LEU A 16 1.31 0.58 -5.76
N ALA A 17 0.50 -0.48 -5.80
CA ALA A 17 0.43 -1.47 -4.73
C ALA A 17 1.80 -2.10 -4.48
N ARG A 18 2.49 -2.57 -5.54
CA ARG A 18 3.81 -3.21 -5.38
C ARG A 18 4.87 -2.28 -4.83
N GLU A 19 4.87 -1.02 -5.25
CA GLU A 19 5.77 0.00 -4.70
C GLU A 19 5.49 0.24 -3.22
N ALA A 20 4.21 0.43 -2.85
CA ALA A 20 3.81 0.61 -1.47
C ALA A 20 4.17 -0.60 -0.59
N GLU A 21 3.95 -1.82 -1.08
CA GLU A 21 4.35 -3.06 -0.38
C GLU A 21 5.87 -3.11 -0.15
N THR A 22 6.66 -2.75 -1.15
CA THR A 22 8.14 -2.74 -1.06
C THR A 22 8.61 -1.75 0.00
N GLU A 23 8.05 -0.54 0.00
CA GLU A 23 8.45 0.49 0.97
C GLU A 23 7.92 0.21 2.37
N LEU A 24 6.78 -0.48 2.51
CA LEU A 24 6.28 -0.97 3.80
C LEU A 24 7.19 -2.06 4.38
N ASP A 25 7.59 -3.04 3.57
CA ASP A 25 8.53 -4.09 3.98
C ASP A 25 9.87 -3.47 4.40
N ARG A 26 10.32 -2.41 3.71
CA ARG A 26 11.53 -1.65 4.05
C ARG A 26 11.39 -0.85 5.35
N ALA A 27 10.28 -0.13 5.53
CA ALA A 27 10.05 0.72 6.70
C ALA A 27 9.89 -0.12 7.97
N CYS A 28 9.18 -1.25 7.87
CA CYS A 28 8.92 -2.17 8.99
C CYS A 28 10.08 -3.14 9.24
N GLY A 29 10.85 -3.49 8.20
CA GLY A 29 11.87 -4.55 8.26
C GLY A 29 11.29 -5.96 8.38
N HIS A 30 9.97 -6.12 8.23
CA HIS A 30 9.21 -7.36 8.27
C HIS A 30 7.86 -7.18 7.55
N ASP A 31 7.15 -8.26 7.30
CA ASP A 31 5.87 -8.29 6.57
C ASP A 31 4.62 -8.36 7.48
N LEU A 32 4.78 -8.32 8.82
CA LEU A 32 3.65 -8.39 9.77
C LEU A 32 2.54 -7.36 9.49
N TRP A 33 2.88 -6.19 8.95
CA TRP A 33 1.91 -5.16 8.60
C TRP A 33 0.79 -5.67 7.67
N ARG A 34 1.05 -6.72 6.88
CA ARG A 34 0.05 -7.37 6.01
C ARG A 34 -1.10 -8.02 6.78
N SER A 35 -0.87 -8.42 8.04
CA SER A 35 -1.86 -9.08 8.89
C SER A 35 -2.39 -8.20 10.02
N VAL A 36 -1.56 -7.31 10.57
CA VAL A 36 -1.95 -6.43 11.69
C VAL A 36 -2.38 -5.03 11.26
N GLY A 37 -2.10 -4.63 10.01
CA GLY A 37 -2.48 -3.31 9.49
C GLY A 37 -1.76 -2.16 10.20
N PHE A 38 -2.47 -1.04 10.41
CA PHE A 38 -1.92 0.19 11.01
C PHE A 38 -1.24 -0.03 12.36
N ASP A 39 -1.75 -0.96 13.18
CA ASP A 39 -1.21 -1.27 14.51
C ASP A 39 0.27 -1.74 14.44
N ALA A 40 0.71 -2.27 13.30
CA ALA A 40 2.10 -2.66 13.10
C ALA A 40 3.06 -1.46 13.14
N PHE A 41 2.59 -0.24 12.83
CA PHE A 41 3.44 0.94 12.67
C PHE A 41 3.62 1.75 13.96
N ASP A 42 2.66 1.67 14.89
CA ASP A 42 2.72 2.41 16.16
C ASP A 42 3.91 2.01 17.03
N SER A 43 4.36 0.76 16.87
CA SER A 43 5.54 0.22 17.57
C SER A 43 6.89 0.65 16.97
N LEU A 44 6.90 1.30 15.79
CA LEU A 44 8.13 1.79 15.18
C LEU A 44 8.70 2.96 15.99
N ALA A 45 9.87 2.74 16.60
CA ALA A 45 10.56 3.75 17.40
C ALA A 45 11.07 4.93 16.57
N ASP A 46 11.49 4.66 15.34
CA ASP A 46 11.96 5.66 14.38
C ASP A 46 10.75 6.40 13.76
N SER A 47 10.66 7.70 14.03
CA SER A 47 9.56 8.55 13.56
C SER A 47 9.49 8.66 12.04
N ASP A 48 10.62 8.64 11.36
CA ASP A 48 10.68 8.79 9.91
C ASP A 48 10.19 7.50 9.25
N ARG A 49 10.63 6.34 9.77
CA ARG A 49 10.11 5.04 9.33
C ARG A 49 8.61 4.92 9.58
N ARG A 50 8.13 5.38 10.74
CA ARG A 50 6.70 5.38 11.06
C ARG A 50 5.91 6.29 10.11
N ALA A 51 6.42 7.47 9.79
CA ALA A 51 5.79 8.37 8.83
C ALA A 51 5.73 7.75 7.43
N SER A 52 6.83 7.16 6.96
CA SER A 52 6.87 6.43 5.69
C SER A 52 5.89 5.27 5.65
N ALA A 53 5.87 4.43 6.71
CA ALA A 53 4.96 3.30 6.78
C ALA A 53 3.49 3.74 6.72
N ASN A 54 3.11 4.76 7.49
CA ASN A 54 1.74 5.30 7.44
C ASN A 54 1.37 5.84 6.04
N TYR A 55 2.30 6.54 5.39
CA TYR A 55 2.07 7.06 4.04
C TYR A 55 1.83 5.92 3.04
N TYR A 56 2.75 4.95 2.97
CA TYR A 56 2.64 3.86 2.00
C TYR A 56 1.49 2.91 2.30
N TYR A 57 1.14 2.69 3.57
CA TYR A 57 -0.04 1.90 3.93
C TYR A 57 -1.33 2.60 3.46
N GLY A 58 -1.42 3.91 3.62
CA GLY A 58 -2.54 4.69 3.07
C GLY A 58 -2.65 4.59 1.55
N GLN A 59 -1.52 4.65 0.83
CA GLN A 59 -1.49 4.43 -0.62
C GLN A 59 -1.95 3.02 -0.99
N TRP A 60 -1.44 2.00 -0.30
CA TRP A 60 -1.80 0.61 -0.52
C TRP A 60 -3.30 0.36 -0.27
N SER A 61 -3.84 0.85 0.85
CA SER A 61 -5.29 0.74 1.16
C SER A 61 -6.14 1.41 0.09
N THR A 62 -5.78 2.64 -0.30
CA THR A 62 -6.48 3.37 -1.38
C THR A 62 -6.47 2.57 -2.68
N VAL A 63 -5.34 1.96 -3.03
CA VAL A 63 -5.26 1.10 -4.22
C VAL A 63 -6.19 -0.12 -4.11
N ARG A 64 -6.25 -0.78 -2.95
CA ARG A 64 -7.15 -1.92 -2.73
C ARG A 64 -8.61 -1.52 -2.87
N GLU A 65 -9.02 -0.42 -2.25
CA GLU A 65 -10.38 0.13 -2.38
C GLU A 65 -10.73 0.45 -3.84
N LEU A 66 -9.80 1.04 -4.59
CA LEU A 66 -10.00 1.33 -6.01
C LEU A 66 -10.07 0.05 -6.86
N GLN A 67 -9.26 -0.96 -6.56
CA GLN A 67 -9.31 -2.25 -7.25
C GLN A 67 -10.63 -2.96 -6.99
N GLU A 68 -11.11 -3.00 -5.73
CA GLU A 68 -12.41 -3.56 -5.37
C GLU A 68 -13.57 -2.84 -6.09
N ALA A 69 -13.50 -1.51 -6.21
CA ALA A 69 -14.50 -0.73 -6.91
C ALA A 69 -14.51 -0.95 -8.44
N LEU A 70 -13.40 -1.42 -9.03
CA LEU A 70 -13.28 -1.71 -10.46
C LEU A 70 -13.73 -3.13 -10.85
N GLY A 71 -13.84 -4.05 -9.87
CA GLY A 71 -14.10 -5.48 -10.08
C GLY A 71 -12.94 -6.20 -10.76
#